data_AF-A0A7I9WDE4-F1
#
_entry.id   AF-A0A7I9WDE4-F1
#
_cell.length_a   1.000
_cell.length_b   1.000
_cell.length_c   1.000
_cell.angle_alpha   90.00
_cell.angle_beta   90.00
_cell.angle_gamma   90.00
#
_symmetry.space_group_name_H-M   'P 1'
#
loop_
_entity.id
_entity.type
_entity.pdbx_description
1 polymer ?
#
loop_
_entity_poly.entity_id
_entity_poly.type
_entity_poly.pdbx_seq_one_letter_code
_entity_poly.pdbx_strand_id
1 'polypeptide(L)' 'MTRAQLAELINVNPQTVGALERGDHYPSLDLAFRICDVFGLPVEAVFSRKPFAPLSTELYARNDRAQGGAHVRHEQ' A
#
# COMPACT_ATOMS: atom_id res chain seq x y z
N MET A 1 -4.88 8.21 11.94
CA MET A 1 -5.35 9.30 11.05
C MET A 1 -6.77 8.97 10.62
N THR A 2 -7.70 9.92 10.73
CA THR A 2 -9.08 9.80 10.22
C THR A 2 -9.16 10.24 8.76
N ARG A 3 -10.25 9.90 8.06
CA ARG A 3 -10.51 10.38 6.68
C ARG A 3 -10.53 11.90 6.57
N ALA A 4 -11.12 12.59 7.56
CA ALA A 4 -11.13 14.05 7.62
C ALA A 4 -9.72 14.62 7.81
N GLN A 5 -8.91 14.01 8.69
CA GLN A 5 -7.51 14.42 8.88
C GLN A 5 -6.68 14.22 7.60
N LEU A 6 -6.88 13.11 6.88
CA LEU A 6 -6.22 12.90 5.59
C LEU A 6 -6.63 13.97 4.58
N ALA A 7 -7.92 14.29 4.49
CA ALA A 7 -8.45 15.29 3.57
C ALA A 7 -7.84 16.67 3.81
N GLU A 8 -7.69 17.08 5.08
CA GLU A 8 -6.99 18.32 5.47
C GLU A 8 -5.51 18.29 5.04
N LEU A 9 -4.80 17.20 5.34
CA LEU A 9 -3.38 17.06 5.00
C LEU A 9 -3.12 17.12 3.48
N ILE A 10 -4.03 16.56 2.69
CA ILE A 10 -3.97 16.60 1.22
C ILE A 10 -4.87 17.68 0.64
N ASN A 11 -5.26 18.71 1.41
CA ASN A 11 -6.03 19.87 0.97
C ASN A 11 -7.16 19.55 -0.04
N VAL A 12 -8.07 18.66 0.36
CA VAL A 12 -9.29 18.30 -0.40
C VAL A 12 -10.49 18.22 0.53
N ASN A 13 -11.69 18.17 -0.04
CA ASN A 13 -12.89 17.88 0.72
C ASN A 13 -12.90 16.42 1.20
N PRO A 14 -13.35 16.10 2.44
CA PRO A 14 -13.50 14.72 2.93
C PRO A 14 -14.29 13.77 2.01
N GLN A 15 -15.22 14.30 1.21
CA GLN A 15 -15.96 13.53 0.20
C GLN A 15 -15.05 13.00 -0.92
N THR A 16 -14.01 13.76 -1.30
CA THR A 16 -13.01 13.33 -2.30
C THR A 16 -12.31 12.06 -1.86
N VAL A 17 -11.92 11.95 -0.59
CA VAL A 17 -11.35 10.72 -0.02
C VAL A 17 -12.32 9.55 -0.13
N GLY A 18 -13.64 9.81 -0.06
CA GLY A 18 -14.67 8.77 -0.23
C GLY A 18 -14.81 8.30 -1.66
N ALA A 19 -14.76 9.24 -2.61
CA ALA A 19 -14.77 8.90 -4.04
C ALA A 19 -13.52 8.11 -4.44
N LEU A 20 -12.35 8.45 -3.87
CA LEU A 20 -11.10 7.70 -4.10
C LEU A 20 -11.20 6.26 -3.60
N GLU A 21 -11.71 6.02 -2.38
CA GLU A 21 -11.84 4.67 -1.83
C GLU A 21 -12.82 3.78 -2.60
N ARG A 22 -13.88 4.36 -3.17
CA ARG A 22 -14.84 3.61 -4.00
C ARG A 22 -14.38 3.42 -5.43
N GLY A 23 -13.33 4.13 -5.86
CA GLY A 23 -12.86 4.15 -7.24
C GLY A 23 -13.73 4.97 -8.19
N ASP A 24 -14.63 5.82 -7.66
CA ASP A 24 -15.47 6.72 -8.46
C ASP A 24 -14.64 7.81 -9.14
N HIS A 25 -13.45 8.11 -8.60
CA HIS A 25 -12.57 9.15 -9.10
C HIS A 25 -11.10 8.71 -9.02
N TYR A 26 -10.33 9.01 -10.05
CA TYR A 26 -8.88 8.88 -10.02
C TYR A 26 -8.24 10.19 -9.58
N PRO A 27 -7.24 10.17 -8.68
CA PRO A 27 -6.58 11.39 -8.25
C PRO A 27 -5.80 12.03 -9.41
N SER A 28 -5.68 13.36 -9.40
CA SER A 28 -4.66 14.02 -10.22
C SER A 28 -3.26 13.58 -9.77
N LEU A 29 -2.26 13.77 -10.63
CA LEU A 29 -0.88 13.43 -10.30
C LEU A 29 -0.39 14.18 -9.05
N ASP A 30 -0.74 15.46 -8.92
CA ASP A 30 -0.47 16.28 -7.73
C ASP A 30 -1.10 15.69 -6.46
N LEU A 31 -2.38 15.31 -6.52
CA LEU A 31 -3.07 14.73 -5.37
C LEU A 31 -2.45 13.37 -4.98
N ALA A 32 -2.05 12.57 -5.97
CA ALA A 32 -1.36 11.31 -5.73
C ALA A 32 -0.04 11.53 -4.98
N PHE A 33 0.77 12.53 -5.38
CA PHE A 33 2.02 12.83 -4.68
C PHE A 33 1.80 13.38 -3.27
N ARG A 34 0.80 14.25 -3.05
CA ARG A 34 0.47 14.71 -1.69
C ARG A 34 0.04 13.57 -0.78
N ILE A 35 -0.69 12.58 -1.30
CA ILE A 35 -1.00 11.35 -0.56
C ILE A 35 0.29 10.58 -0.22
N CYS A 36 1.22 10.45 -1.18
CA CYS A 36 2.52 9.79 -0.97
C CYS A 36 3.33 10.47 0.15
N ASP A 37 3.37 11.79 0.17
CA ASP A 37 4.09 12.58 1.19
C ASP A 37 3.53 12.34 2.60
N VAL A 38 2.20 12.26 2.74
CA VAL A 38 1.55 11.97 4.04
C VAL A 38 1.97 10.61 4.59
N PHE A 39 2.19 9.61 3.72
CA PHE A 39 2.59 8.27 4.12
C PHE A 39 4.11 8.06 4.13
N GLY A 40 4.90 8.98 3.58
CA GLY A 40 6.35 8.81 3.43
C GLY A 40 6.73 7.64 2.52
N LEU A 41 5.90 7.35 1.51
CA LEU A 41 6.04 6.21 0.61
C LEU A 41 6.17 6.68 -0.84
N PRO A 42 6.90 5.95 -1.70
CA PRO A 42 6.94 6.26 -3.12
C PRO A 42 5.61 5.91 -3.80
N VAL A 43 5.36 6.49 -4.97
CA VAL A 43 4.07 6.39 -5.67
C VAL A 43 3.68 4.95 -5.99
N GLU A 44 4.64 4.11 -6.35
CA GLU A 44 4.43 2.68 -6.66
C GLU A 44 4.06 1.83 -5.44
N ALA A 45 4.34 2.31 -4.23
CA ALA A 45 3.94 1.64 -2.99
C ALA A 45 2.51 2.01 -2.56
N VAL A 46 1.99 3.14 -3.05
CA VAL A 46 0.63 3.63 -2.73
C VAL A 46 -0.36 3.28 -3.84
N PHE A 47 0.07 3.37 -5.10
CA PHE A 47 -0.76 3.17 -6.27
C PHE A 47 -0.21 2.05 -7.17
N SER A 48 -1.09 1.14 -7.56
CA SER A 48 -0.77 0.05 -8.48
C SER A 48 -1.91 -0.16 -9.48
N ARG A 49 -1.56 -0.55 -10.70
CA ARG A 49 -2.56 -0.96 -11.72
C ARG A 49 -3.18 -2.32 -11.42
N LYS A 50 -2.58 -3.08 -10.52
CA LYS A 50 -3.07 -4.38 -10.05
C LYS A 50 -3.33 -4.30 -8.55
N PRO A 51 -4.40 -4.92 -8.03
CA PRO A 51 -4.61 -5.00 -6.60
C PRO A 51 -3.37 -5.55 -5.87
N PHE A 52 -3.03 -4.96 -4.74
CA PHE A 52 -1.98 -5.49 -3.88
C PHE A 52 -2.38 -6.86 -3.36
N ALA A 53 -1.41 -7.76 -3.23
CA ALA A 53 -1.66 -9.05 -2.60
C ALA A 53 -2.06 -8.82 -1.13
N PRO A 54 -2.94 -9.66 -0.56
CA PRO A 54 -3.19 -9.61 0.87
C PRO A 54 -1.90 -9.77 1.64
N LEU A 55 -1.70 -8.96 2.69
CA LEU A 55 -0.50 -9.01 3.51
C LEU A 55 -0.23 -10.40 4.09
N SER A 56 -1.29 -11.16 4.40
CA SER A 56 -1.18 -12.55 4.87
C SER A 56 -0.48 -13.45 3.86
N THR A 57 -0.83 -13.34 2.57
CA THR A 57 -0.19 -14.11 1.50
C THR A 57 1.30 -13.80 1.41
N GLU A 58 1.68 -12.53 1.54
CA GLU A 58 3.09 -12.12 1.50
C GLU A 58 3.88 -12.59 2.72
N LEU A 59 3.31 -12.49 3.92
CA LEU A 59 3.97 -12.88 5.17
C LEU A 59 4.19 -14.39 5.27
N TYR A 60 3.18 -15.21 4.96
CA TYR A 60 3.33 -16.66 5.00
C TYR A 60 4.26 -17.18 3.89
N ALA A 61 4.17 -16.63 2.67
CA ALA A 61 5.08 -17.01 1.59
C ALA A 61 6.55 -16.66 1.89
N ARG A 62 6.81 -15.55 2.60
CA ARG A 62 8.16 -15.21 3.06
C ARG A 62 8.67 -16.17 4.13
N ASN A 63 7.79 -16.57 5.06
CA ASN A 63 8.16 -17.50 6.13
C ASN A 63 8.56 -18.88 5.56
N ASP A 64 7.84 -19.37 4.55
CA ASP A 64 8.16 -20.64 3.88
C ASP A 64 9.51 -20.58 3.16
N ARG A 65 9.80 -19.46 2.48
CA ARG A 65 11.11 -19.25 1.81
C ARG A 65 12.26 -19.08 2.80
N ALA A 66 12.01 -18.46 3.95
CA ALA A 66 13.03 -18.29 5.00
C ALA A 66 13.33 -19.61 5.74
N GLN A 67 12.34 -20.50 5.88
CA GLN A 67 12.49 -21.80 6.54
C GLN A 67 13.11 -22.89 5.63
N GLY A 68 13.01 -22.75 4.31
CA GLY A 68 13.61 -23.70 3.35
C GLY A 68 15.14 -23.65 3.21
N GLY A 69 15.84 -22.74 3.90
CA GLY A 69 17.30 -22.57 3.81
C GLY A 69 18.15 -23.30 4.87
N ALA A 70 17.53 -23.95 5.87
CA ALA A 70 18.24 -24.51 7.03
C ALA A 70 18.35 -26.05 7.05
N HIS A 71 18.01 -26.75 5.96
CA HIS A 71 18.11 -28.21 5.89
C HIS A 71 18.91 -28.69 4.66
N VAL A 72 20.19 -28.29 4.60
CA VAL A 72 21.19 -29.00 3.79
C VAL A 72 22.48 -29.13 4.60
N ARG A 73 22.49 -30.03 5.59
CA ARG A 73 23.68 -30.77 6.04
C ARG A 73 23.23 -32.10 6.62
N HIS A 74 24.05 -33.13 6.38
CA HIS A 74 23.78 -34.58 6.45
C HIS A 74 23.01 -35.02 5.20
N GLU A 75 23.59 -35.80 4.28
CA GLU A 75 24.36 -37.02 4.51
C GLU A 75 25.45 -37.26 3.44
N GLN A 76 26.46 -38.05 3.87
CA GLN A 76 27.61 -38.68 3.20
C GLN A 76 28.94 -37.93 3.29
#